data_AF-A0A249SRU1-F1
#
_entry.id   AF-A0A249SRU1-F1
#
_cell.length_a   1.000
_cell.length_b   1.000
_cell.length_c   1.000
_cell.angle_alpha   90.00
_cell.angle_beta   90.00
_cell.angle_gamma   90.00
#
_symmetry.space_group_name_H-M   'P 1'
#
loop_
_entity.id
_entity.type
_entity.pdbx_description
1 polymer ?
#
loop_
_entity_poly.entity_id
_entity_poly.type
_entity_poly.pdbx_seq_one_letter_code
_entity_poly.pdbx_strand_id
1 'polypeptide(L)'
;MRLLLLSALFLTIAATTSAQTRYTAAVDSLDIRYQQCMAKGQDMYSCAIEYYQQLDSMLQAVYEELYERLGADRQTVLKTDQDAWIQQRDRYFKTIDTKAAKSLFGLDDQTIAADNKAAYIKDRVVALLKEAELN
;
A
#
# COMPACT_ATOMS: atom_id res chain seq x y z
N MET A 1 55.17 -2.99 15.89
CA MET A 1 54.16 -4.01 15.50
C MET A 1 53.02 -4.01 16.51
N ARG A 2 52.10 -3.03 16.46
CA ARG A 2 50.90 -2.95 17.34
C ARG A 2 50.05 -1.73 16.98
N LEU A 3 49.68 -1.54 15.72
CA LEU A 3 48.75 -0.46 15.32
C LEU A 3 48.13 -0.71 13.93
N LEU A 4 47.87 -1.97 13.58
CA LEU A 4 47.22 -2.35 12.32
C LEU A 4 46.13 -3.42 12.55
N LEU A 5 45.39 -3.34 13.65
CA LEU A 5 44.33 -4.31 13.98
C LEU A 5 43.06 -3.65 14.55
N LEU A 6 42.82 -2.36 14.28
CA LEU A 6 41.63 -1.63 14.76
C LEU A 6 40.78 -1.01 13.63
N SER A 7 41.11 -1.29 12.37
CA SER A 7 40.42 -0.75 11.19
C SER A 7 39.65 -1.82 10.40
N ALA A 8 39.23 -2.91 11.04
CA ALA A 8 38.51 -4.01 10.39
C ALA A 8 37.17 -4.36 11.08
N LEU A 9 36.65 -3.50 11.97
CA LEU A 9 35.43 -3.76 12.73
C LEU A 9 34.33 -2.69 12.53
N PHE A 10 34.28 -2.07 11.34
CA PHE A 10 33.23 -1.12 10.95
C PHE A 10 32.67 -1.40 9.54
N LEU A 11 32.75 -2.65 9.06
CA LEU A 11 32.36 -2.97 7.68
C LEU A 11 31.41 -4.18 7.54
N THR A 12 30.52 -4.43 8.50
CA THR A 12 29.59 -5.56 8.40
C THR A 12 28.13 -5.25 8.75
N ILE A 13 27.67 -4.00 8.62
CA ILE A 13 26.24 -3.69 8.79
C ILE A 13 25.75 -2.77 7.67
N ALA A 14 25.70 -3.28 6.44
CA ALA A 14 25.05 -2.58 5.33
C ALA A 14 24.63 -3.56 4.23
N ALA A 15 23.71 -4.50 4.51
CA ALA A 15 23.24 -5.41 3.46
C ALA A 15 21.87 -6.09 3.71
N THR A 16 20.88 -5.44 4.32
CA THR A 16 19.51 -6.02 4.41
C THR A 16 18.39 -5.11 3.90
N THR A 17 18.70 -4.11 3.05
CA THR A 17 17.74 -3.07 2.62
C THR A 17 17.49 -3.06 1.10
N SER A 18 16.84 -4.08 0.55
CA SER A 18 16.51 -4.13 -0.89
C SER A 18 15.01 -4.21 -1.22
N ALA A 19 14.21 -4.92 -0.44
CA ALA A 19 12.75 -5.03 -0.68
C ALA A 19 11.95 -3.86 -0.07
N GLN A 20 12.36 -3.39 1.12
CA GLN A 20 11.72 -2.30 1.85
C GLN A 20 11.68 -1.00 1.04
N THR A 21 12.85 -0.50 0.63
CA THR A 21 12.99 0.71 -0.20
C THR A 21 12.19 0.62 -1.49
N ARG A 22 12.04 -0.59 -2.05
CA ARG A 22 11.34 -0.80 -3.32
C ARG A 22 9.85 -0.53 -3.19
N TYR A 23 9.18 -1.02 -2.13
CA TYR A 23 7.74 -0.84 -2.00
C TYR A 23 7.36 0.56 -1.51
N THR A 24 8.10 1.17 -0.59
CA THR A 24 7.87 2.57 -0.22
C THR A 24 8.06 3.48 -1.44
N ALA A 25 9.14 3.28 -2.19
CA ALA A 25 9.34 4.01 -3.45
C ALA A 25 8.24 3.71 -4.48
N ALA A 26 7.66 2.50 -4.49
CA ALA A 26 6.57 2.16 -5.39
C ALA A 26 5.27 2.89 -5.01
N VAL A 27 4.92 2.97 -3.72
CA VAL A 27 3.79 3.76 -3.21
C VAL A 27 4.00 5.24 -3.53
N ASP A 28 5.18 5.80 -3.24
CA ASP A 28 5.50 7.20 -3.53
C ASP A 28 5.40 7.49 -5.04
N SER A 29 5.86 6.54 -5.87
CA SER A 29 5.78 6.65 -7.33
C SER A 29 4.33 6.64 -7.82
N LEU A 30 3.45 5.85 -7.19
CA LEU A 30 2.01 5.87 -7.47
C LEU A 30 1.38 7.21 -7.08
N ASP A 31 1.70 7.72 -5.90
CA ASP A 31 1.22 9.03 -5.42
C ASP A 31 1.60 10.14 -6.39
N ILE A 32 2.88 10.18 -6.81
CA ILE A 32 3.37 11.20 -7.74
C ILE A 32 2.62 11.12 -9.08
N ARG A 33 2.43 9.93 -9.64
CA ARG A 33 1.68 9.76 -10.90
C ARG A 33 0.23 10.20 -10.76
N TYR A 34 -0.41 9.85 -9.65
CA TYR A 34 -1.78 10.26 -9.37
C TYR A 34 -1.89 11.78 -9.23
N GLN A 35 -1.01 12.43 -8.47
CA GLN A 35 -0.98 13.89 -8.35
C GLN A 35 -0.73 14.58 -9.70
N GLN A 36 0.17 14.04 -10.52
CA GLN A 36 0.41 14.54 -11.88
C GLN A 36 -0.82 14.38 -12.79
N CYS A 37 -1.59 13.30 -12.63
CA CYS A 37 -2.84 13.09 -13.35
C CYS A 37 -3.88 14.12 -12.92
N MET A 38 -4.11 14.25 -11.61
CA MET A 38 -5.05 15.21 -11.02
C MET A 38 -4.72 16.67 -11.39
N ALA A 39 -3.42 17.03 -11.43
CA ALA A 39 -2.97 18.37 -11.78
C ALA A 39 -3.30 18.79 -13.22
N LYS A 40 -3.60 17.84 -14.13
CA LYS A 40 -4.07 18.16 -15.48
C LYS A 40 -5.52 18.67 -15.48
N GLY A 41 -6.29 18.39 -14.43
CA GLY A 41 -7.69 18.81 -14.29
C GLY A 41 -8.66 18.18 -15.30
N GLN A 42 -8.20 17.19 -16.07
CA GLN A 42 -8.98 16.47 -17.07
C GLN A 42 -9.18 15.03 -16.60
N ASP A 43 -10.40 14.52 -16.75
CA ASP A 43 -10.76 13.13 -16.46
C ASP A 43 -10.31 12.65 -15.06
N MET A 44 -10.55 13.50 -14.06
CA MET A 44 -10.14 13.26 -12.66
C MET A 44 -10.72 11.96 -12.09
N TYR A 45 -11.90 11.56 -12.55
CA TYR A 45 -12.50 10.27 -12.17
C TYR A 45 -11.64 9.09 -12.65
N SER A 46 -11.18 9.10 -13.91
CA SER A 46 -10.27 8.07 -14.42
C SER A 46 -8.95 8.07 -13.66
N CYS A 47 -8.37 9.25 -13.35
CA CYS A 47 -7.17 9.34 -12.51
C CYS A 47 -7.36 8.64 -11.15
N ALA A 48 -8.49 8.89 -10.48
CA ALA A 48 -8.79 8.31 -9.17
C ALA A 48 -9.03 6.80 -9.23
N ILE A 49 -9.76 6.32 -10.24
CA ILE A 49 -10.01 4.89 -10.42
C ILE A 49 -8.74 4.11 -10.78
N GLU A 50 -7.91 4.64 -11.68
CA GLU A 50 -6.63 4.01 -12.01
C GLU A 50 -5.71 3.93 -10.79
N TYR A 51 -5.62 5.00 -9.99
CA TYR A 51 -4.83 5.02 -8.77
C TYR A 51 -5.33 3.99 -7.75
N TYR A 52 -6.65 3.92 -7.52
CA TYR A 52 -7.28 2.90 -6.69
C TYR A 52 -6.90 1.47 -7.15
N GLN A 53 -7.02 1.17 -8.46
CA GLN A 53 -6.71 -0.16 -9.00
C GLN A 53 -5.24 -0.54 -8.86
N GLN A 54 -4.34 0.44 -9.05
CA GLN A 54 -2.90 0.22 -8.89
C GLN A 54 -2.54 -0.07 -7.43
N LEU A 55 -3.18 0.61 -6.48
CA LEU A 55 -3.01 0.32 -5.04
C LEU A 55 -3.58 -1.04 -4.66
N ASP A 56 -4.75 -1.43 -5.18
CA ASP A 56 -5.37 -2.74 -4.90
C ASP A 56 -4.50 -3.89 -5.44
N SER A 57 -3.93 -3.72 -6.64
CA SER A 57 -2.97 -4.67 -7.20
C SER A 57 -1.69 -4.76 -6.34
N MET A 58 -1.20 -3.62 -5.84
CA MET A 58 -0.04 -3.59 -4.94
C MET A 58 -0.33 -4.27 -3.60
N LEU A 59 -1.53 -4.08 -3.04
CA LEU A 59 -1.95 -4.74 -1.80
C LEU A 59 -1.82 -6.26 -1.92
N GLN A 60 -2.31 -6.83 -3.02
CA GLN A 60 -2.22 -8.26 -3.26
C GLN A 60 -0.76 -8.73 -3.32
N ALA A 61 0.07 -8.03 -4.08
CA ALA A 61 1.50 -8.37 -4.22
C ALA A 61 2.25 -8.31 -2.88
N VAL A 62 2.02 -7.26 -2.08
CA VAL A 62 2.64 -7.11 -0.76
C VAL A 62 2.17 -8.18 0.21
N TYR A 63 0.87 -8.50 0.21
CA TYR A 63 0.33 -9.58 1.04
C TYR A 63 0.94 -10.93 0.69
N GLU A 64 1.01 -11.27 -0.60
CA GLU A 64 1.59 -12.54 -1.08
C GLU A 64 3.06 -12.67 -0.69
N GLU A 65 3.87 -11.63 -0.94
CA GLU A 65 5.29 -11.65 -0.57
C GLU A 65 5.49 -11.79 0.95
N LEU A 66 4.72 -11.07 1.76
CA LEU A 66 4.78 -11.20 3.21
C LEU A 66 4.39 -12.60 3.65
N TYR A 67 3.28 -13.13 3.12
CA TYR A 67 2.79 -14.46 3.45
C TYR A 67 3.84 -15.54 3.18
N GLU A 68 4.51 -15.49 2.02
CA GLU A 68 5.56 -16.44 1.64
C GLU A 68 6.79 -16.40 2.56
N ARG A 69 7.09 -15.25 3.18
CA ARG A 69 8.21 -15.07 4.10
C ARG A 69 7.93 -15.55 5.53
N LEU A 70 6.66 -15.71 5.90
CA LEU A 70 6.25 -16.05 7.27
C LEU A 70 6.23 -17.56 7.51
N GLY A 71 6.44 -17.97 8.76
CA GLY A 71 6.19 -19.35 9.21
C GLY A 71 4.69 -19.61 9.42
N ALA A 72 4.29 -20.88 9.47
CA ALA A 72 2.89 -21.34 9.46
C ALA A 72 1.97 -20.64 10.48
N ASP A 73 2.44 -20.45 11.72
CA ASP A 73 1.65 -19.78 12.75
C ASP A 73 1.38 -18.31 12.39
N ARG A 74 2.41 -17.58 11.93
CA ARG A 74 2.29 -16.17 11.51
C ARG A 74 1.49 -16.04 10.22
N GLN A 75 1.60 -17.00 9.29
CA GLN A 75 0.75 -17.06 8.09
C GLN A 75 -0.74 -17.17 8.46
N THR A 76 -1.08 -18.01 9.45
CA THR A 76 -2.45 -18.18 9.92
C THR A 76 -3.00 -16.88 10.53
N VAL A 77 -2.17 -16.19 11.32
CA VAL A 77 -2.53 -14.88 11.91
C VAL A 77 -2.73 -13.83 10.82
N LEU A 78 -1.76 -13.69 9.90
CA LEU A 78 -1.83 -12.74 8.79
C LEU A 78 -3.07 -12.97 7.92
N LYS A 79 -3.36 -14.23 7.58
CA LYS A 79 -4.56 -14.58 6.81
C LYS A 79 -5.84 -14.18 7.53
N THR A 80 -5.93 -14.49 8.82
CA THR A 80 -7.11 -14.17 9.64
C THR A 80 -7.34 -12.66 9.72
N ASP A 81 -6.26 -11.90 9.93
CA ASP A 81 -6.29 -10.44 9.95
C ASP A 81 -6.68 -9.85 8.58
N GLN A 82 -6.12 -10.38 7.49
CA GLN A 82 -6.47 -9.97 6.13
C GLN A 82 -7.94 -10.25 5.79
N ASP A 83 -8.46 -11.44 6.14
CA ASP A 83 -9.86 -11.80 5.91
C ASP A 83 -10.81 -10.86 6.70
N ALA A 84 -10.45 -10.51 7.94
CA ALA A 84 -11.21 -9.55 8.75
C ALA A 84 -11.17 -8.14 8.15
N TRP A 85 -10.00 -7.71 7.67
CA TRP A 85 -9.83 -6.41 7.01
C TRP A 85 -10.64 -6.34 5.71
N ILE A 86 -10.68 -7.40 4.90
CA ILE A 86 -11.50 -7.48 3.67
C ILE A 86 -12.98 -7.28 3.99
N GLN A 87 -13.49 -7.96 5.02
CA GLN A 87 -14.89 -7.76 5.43
C GLN A 87 -15.19 -6.32 5.84
N GLN A 88 -14.24 -5.66 6.51
CA GLN A 88 -14.39 -4.26 6.88
C GLN A 88 -14.32 -3.33 5.66
N ARG A 89 -13.39 -3.59 4.73
CA ARG A 89 -13.27 -2.89 3.44
C ARG A 89 -14.58 -2.95 2.68
N ASP A 90 -15.16 -4.14 2.53
CA ASP A 90 -16.37 -4.34 1.73
C ASP A 90 -17.57 -3.60 2.33
N ARG A 91 -17.71 -3.58 3.66
CA ARG A 91 -18.74 -2.79 4.36
C ARG A 91 -18.54 -1.29 4.16
N TYR A 92 -17.30 -0.82 4.27
CA TYR A 92 -16.95 0.59 4.06
C TYR A 92 -17.20 1.01 2.61
N PHE A 93 -16.76 0.22 1.64
CA PHE A 93 -16.90 0.50 0.21
C PHE A 93 -18.37 0.52 -0.21
N LYS A 94 -19.17 -0.42 0.27
CA LYS A 94 -20.63 -0.40 0.07
C LYS A 94 -21.27 0.88 0.59
N THR A 95 -20.79 1.40 1.73
CA THR A 95 -21.29 2.65 2.31
C THR A 95 -20.93 3.86 1.45
N ILE A 96 -19.68 3.92 0.95
CA ILE A 96 -19.23 4.96 0.03
C ILE A 96 -20.03 4.91 -1.28
N ASP A 97 -20.15 3.73 -1.89
CA ASP A 97 -20.82 3.55 -3.18
C ASP A 97 -22.29 3.92 -3.10
N THR A 98 -22.95 3.57 -1.99
CA THR A 98 -24.34 3.96 -1.74
C THR A 98 -24.50 5.47 -1.63
N LYS A 99 -23.52 6.18 -1.07
CA LYS A 99 -23.54 7.66 -0.98
C LYS A 99 -23.32 8.29 -2.36
N ALA A 100 -22.30 7.84 -3.09
CA ALA A 100 -21.99 8.35 -4.42
C ALA A 100 -23.14 8.11 -5.41
N ALA A 101 -23.77 6.93 -5.38
CA ALA A 101 -24.89 6.60 -6.27
C ALA A 101 -26.15 7.43 -6.02
N LYS A 102 -26.32 7.98 -4.81
CA LYS A 102 -27.46 8.85 -4.44
C LYS A 102 -27.18 10.32 -4.68
N SER A 103 -25.98 10.67 -5.16
CA SER A 103 -25.57 12.05 -5.32
C SER A 103 -26.18 12.72 -6.54
N LEU A 104 -26.46 14.02 -6.39
CA LEU A 104 -26.82 14.92 -7.49
C LEU A 104 -25.58 15.53 -8.18
N PHE A 105 -24.38 15.36 -7.60
CA PHE A 105 -23.12 15.93 -8.07
C PHE A 105 -22.37 15.05 -9.08
N GLY A 106 -22.94 13.88 -9.43
CA GLY A 106 -22.46 13.06 -10.55
C GLY A 106 -21.01 12.58 -10.40
N LEU A 107 -20.15 12.94 -11.36
CA LEU A 107 -18.76 12.46 -11.45
C LEU A 107 -17.86 12.93 -10.30
N ASP A 108 -18.15 14.07 -9.68
CA ASP A 108 -17.33 14.59 -8.58
C ASP A 108 -17.41 13.66 -7.36
N ASP A 109 -18.62 13.22 -7.00
CA ASP A 109 -18.81 12.29 -5.88
C ASP A 109 -18.31 10.87 -6.19
N GLN A 110 -18.31 10.48 -7.47
CA GLN A 110 -17.66 9.24 -7.91
C GLN A 110 -16.14 9.32 -7.80
N THR A 111 -15.56 10.48 -8.10
CA THR A 111 -14.12 10.75 -7.93
C THR A 111 -13.74 10.71 -6.45
N ILE A 112 -14.50 11.41 -5.60
CA ILE A 112 -14.32 11.39 -4.14
C ILE A 112 -14.48 9.97 -3.58
N ALA A 113 -15.42 9.18 -4.10
CA ALA A 113 -15.59 7.79 -3.72
C ALA A 113 -14.36 6.94 -4.06
N ALA A 114 -13.82 7.09 -5.27
CA ALA A 114 -12.62 6.41 -5.71
C ALA A 114 -11.40 6.80 -4.85
N ASP A 115 -11.22 8.10 -4.55
CA ASP A 115 -10.14 8.59 -3.68
C ASP A 115 -10.22 8.02 -2.26
N ASN A 116 -11.41 7.98 -1.67
CA ASN A 116 -11.60 7.40 -0.34
C ASN A 116 -11.30 5.90 -0.31
N LYS A 117 -11.68 5.16 -1.36
CA LYS A 117 -11.32 3.75 -1.51
C LYS A 117 -9.81 3.58 -1.64
N ALA A 118 -9.17 4.39 -2.50
CA ALA A 118 -7.72 4.37 -2.68
C ALA A 118 -6.98 4.61 -1.36
N ALA A 119 -7.38 5.62 -0.58
CA ALA A 119 -6.80 5.90 0.73
C ALA A 119 -6.92 4.70 1.69
N TYR A 120 -8.10 4.08 1.75
CA TYR A 120 -8.33 2.90 2.59
C TYR A 120 -7.45 1.71 2.20
N ILE A 121 -7.24 1.47 0.89
CA ILE A 121 -6.31 0.44 0.41
C ILE A 121 -4.86 0.81 0.77
N LYS A 122 -4.46 2.07 0.53
CA LYS A 122 -3.11 2.55 0.81
C LYS A 122 -2.71 2.35 2.26
N ASP A 123 -3.60 2.66 3.20
CA ASP A 123 -3.34 2.46 4.63
C ASP A 123 -3.01 0.99 4.94
N ARG A 124 -3.70 0.04 4.28
CA ARG A 124 -3.41 -1.39 4.43
C ARG A 124 -2.09 -1.79 3.79
N VAL A 125 -1.79 -1.29 2.59
CA VAL A 125 -0.49 -1.51 1.94
C VAL A 125 0.64 -1.06 2.88
N VAL A 126 0.56 0.15 3.43
CA VAL A 126 1.57 0.68 4.36
C VAL A 126 1.66 -0.16 5.64
N ALA A 127 0.53 -0.62 6.19
CA ALA A 127 0.53 -1.48 7.37
C ALA A 127 1.24 -2.82 7.13
N LEU A 128 0.95 -3.49 6.00
CA LEU A 128 1.58 -4.77 5.64
C LEU A 128 3.07 -4.61 5.33
N LEU A 129 3.46 -3.51 4.68
CA LEU A 129 4.88 -3.21 4.45
C LEU A 129 5.63 -3.03 5.77
N LYS A 130 5.03 -2.30 6.73
CA LYS A 130 5.61 -2.15 8.07
C LYS A 130 5.71 -3.48 8.82
N GLU A 131 4.72 -4.36 8.67
CA GLU A 131 4.81 -5.71 9.24
C GLU A 131 5.94 -6.53 8.58
N ALA A 132 6.15 -6.39 7.27
CA ALA A 132 7.24 -7.02 6.54
C ALA A 132 8.64 -6.51 6.95
N GLU A 133 8.73 -5.34 7.60
CA GLU A 133 9.97 -4.79 8.18
C GLU A 133 10.30 -5.38 9.56
N LEU A 134 9.29 -5.81 10.32
CA LEU A 134 9.46 -6.34 11.68
C LEU A 134 9.74 -7.84 11.72
N ASN A 135 9.67 -8.53 10.58
CA ASN A 135 9.73 -10.00 10.46
C ASN A 135 10.83 -10.49 9.51
#